data_AF-A0A850QPA7-F1
#
_entry.id   AF-A0A850QPA7-F1
#
_cell.length_a   1.000
_cell.length_b   1.000
_cell.length_c   1.000
_cell.angle_alpha   90.00
_cell.angle_beta   90.00
_cell.angle_gamma   90.00
#
_symmetry.space_group_name_H-M   'P 1'
#
loop_
_entity.id
_entity.type
_entity.pdbx_description
1 polymer ?
#
loop_
_entity_poly.entity_id
_entity_poly.type
_entity_poly.pdbx_seq_one_letter_code
_entity_poly.pdbx_strand_id
1 'polypeptide(L)'
;PTQYYSPQAQSVLPLSSKNHVCVPIEYDEQIINILCCHPTPPVFDGEERRNAKRNHDELRLLVDIIDGADYLVSDQGQTSGINLQQPFVVMGDLNADPIDGDGIKAGIDALLNHPLIEKSVATGAKVPASLGGKYKRVYQKRNGKPDIWTHVSGLRLDYVLPSTHCHIQNSGVFWPDKKDPKRVWITNHSGKETSAAYSDHRLVWVDVTISK
;
A
#
# COMPACT_ATOMS: atom_id res chain seq x y z
N PRO A 1 11.91 12.76 12.42
CA PRO A 1 12.65 12.98 13.69
C PRO A 1 13.64 14.14 13.53
N THR A 2 13.17 15.36 13.74
CA THR A 2 13.97 16.59 13.53
C THR A 2 15.23 16.63 14.40
N GLN A 3 15.25 15.99 15.57
CA GLN A 3 16.43 15.97 16.45
C GLN A 3 17.50 14.93 16.07
N TYR A 4 17.20 14.00 15.15
CA TYR A 4 18.13 12.94 14.74
C TYR A 4 19.11 13.40 13.65
N TYR A 5 18.68 14.31 12.79
CA TYR A 5 19.48 14.80 11.66
C TYR A 5 20.14 16.12 12.01
N SER A 6 21.35 16.37 11.49
CA SER A 6 21.95 17.70 11.57
C SER A 6 21.08 18.74 10.85
N PRO A 7 21.19 20.03 11.19
CA PRO A 7 20.48 21.10 10.48
C PRO A 7 20.70 21.06 8.96
N GLN A 8 21.92 20.76 8.51
CA GLN A 8 22.28 20.65 7.10
C GLN A 8 21.57 19.48 6.41
N ALA A 9 21.43 18.34 7.09
CA ALA A 9 20.68 17.22 6.55
C ALA A 9 19.18 17.55 6.47
N GLN A 10 18.62 18.18 7.50
CA GLN A 10 17.19 18.55 7.53
C GLN A 10 16.80 19.49 6.38
N SER A 11 17.68 20.39 5.96
CA SER A 11 17.38 21.35 4.89
C SER A 11 17.32 20.75 3.49
N VAL A 12 17.81 19.53 3.29
CA VAL A 12 17.88 18.88 1.96
C VAL A 12 17.28 17.48 1.92
N LEU A 13 16.82 16.95 3.05
CA LEU A 13 16.35 15.58 3.14
C LEU A 13 14.93 15.47 2.54
N PRO A 14 14.75 14.79 1.39
CA PRO A 14 13.41 14.57 0.84
C PRO A 14 12.55 13.77 1.82
N LEU A 15 11.24 13.95 1.72
CA LEU A 15 10.31 13.16 2.51
C LEU A 15 10.30 11.69 2.05
N SER A 16 10.16 11.45 0.75
CA SER A 16 10.11 10.11 0.19
C SER A 16 11.47 9.42 0.24
N SER A 17 11.51 8.23 0.82
CA SER A 17 12.72 7.39 0.91
C SER A 17 12.93 6.55 -0.34
N LYS A 18 11.85 6.33 -1.10
CA LYS A 18 11.83 5.79 -2.47
C LYS A 18 10.96 6.73 -3.33
N ASN A 19 10.37 6.22 -4.40
CA ASN A 19 9.51 7.02 -5.27
C ASN A 19 8.06 7.03 -4.78
N HIS A 20 7.44 8.20 -4.86
CA HIS A 20 6.00 8.37 -5.03
C HIS A 20 5.79 8.74 -6.49
N VAL A 21 5.03 7.93 -7.21
CA VAL A 21 4.83 8.10 -8.65
C VAL A 21 3.34 8.25 -8.91
N CYS A 22 2.96 9.31 -9.61
CA CYS A 22 1.65 9.43 -10.21
C CYS A 22 1.77 9.24 -11.72
N VAL A 23 1.12 8.22 -12.27
CA VAL A 23 1.13 7.92 -13.71
C VAL A 23 -0.30 7.93 -14.24
N PRO A 24 -0.64 8.78 -15.20
CA PRO A 24 -1.90 8.66 -15.92
C PRO A 24 -1.83 7.47 -16.88
N ILE A 25 -2.85 6.62 -16.84
CA ILE A 25 -3.07 5.55 -17.82
C ILE A 25 -4.29 5.93 -18.64
N GLU A 26 -4.09 6.04 -19.95
CA GLU A 26 -5.19 6.20 -20.90
C GLU A 26 -5.84 4.84 -21.16
N TYR A 27 -7.16 4.77 -20.96
CA TYR A 27 -7.97 3.61 -21.26
C TYR A 27 -9.25 4.08 -21.94
N ASP A 28 -9.40 3.75 -23.23
CA ASP A 28 -10.38 4.36 -24.13
C ASP A 28 -10.28 5.91 -24.10
N GLU A 29 -11.37 6.59 -23.74
CA GLU A 29 -11.45 8.06 -23.64
C GLU A 29 -11.27 8.56 -22.19
N GLN A 30 -10.88 7.68 -21.27
CA GLN A 30 -10.76 7.96 -19.84
C GLN A 30 -9.30 7.91 -19.38
N ILE A 31 -8.97 8.72 -18.37
CA ILE A 31 -7.67 8.71 -17.71
C ILE A 31 -7.85 8.12 -16.31
N ILE A 32 -7.02 7.12 -15.99
CA ILE A 32 -6.91 6.53 -14.66
C ILE A 32 -5.57 6.94 -14.08
N ASN A 33 -5.58 7.66 -12.96
CA ASN A 33 -4.34 8.05 -12.29
C ASN A 33 -3.89 6.94 -11.35
N ILE A 34 -2.68 6.41 -11.55
CA ILE A 34 -2.10 5.43 -10.65
C ILE A 34 -1.11 6.12 -9.72
N LEU A 35 -1.42 6.13 -8.43
CA LEU A 35 -0.54 6.62 -7.37
C LEU A 35 0.20 5.42 -6.74
N CYS A 36 1.44 5.22 -7.16
CA CYS A 36 2.31 4.14 -6.71
C CYS A 36 3.32 4.63 -5.68
N CYS A 37 3.52 3.88 -4.60
CA CYS A 37 4.64 4.13 -3.70
C CYS A 37 5.09 2.84 -2.99
N HIS A 38 6.28 2.91 -2.39
CA HIS A 38 6.80 1.89 -1.48
C HIS A 38 7.43 2.63 -0.28
N PRO A 39 6.62 3.10 0.68
CA PRO A 39 7.07 3.80 1.87
C PRO A 39 8.02 2.96 2.72
N THR A 40 8.74 3.63 3.60
CA THR A 40 9.75 3.05 4.48
C THR A 40 9.15 1.92 5.33
N PRO A 41 9.78 0.74 5.43
CA PRO A 41 9.41 -0.26 6.42
C PRO A 41 9.56 0.30 7.84
N PRO A 42 8.51 0.33 8.69
CA PRO A 42 8.54 0.97 10.01
C PRO A 42 9.20 0.07 11.07
N VAL A 43 10.35 -0.51 10.74
CA VAL A 43 11.11 -1.47 11.55
C VAL A 43 12.58 -1.05 11.63
N PHE A 44 13.39 -1.73 12.42
CA PHE A 44 14.81 -1.40 12.67
C PHE A 44 15.02 -0.01 13.29
N ASP A 45 14.06 0.43 14.10
CA ASP A 45 14.09 1.71 14.79
C ASP A 45 14.84 1.64 16.12
N GLY A 46 15.55 2.73 16.47
CA GLY A 46 15.94 3.02 17.85
C GLY A 46 14.83 3.78 18.60
N GLU A 47 15.17 4.37 19.76
CA GLU A 47 14.24 5.16 20.57
C GLU A 47 13.59 6.32 19.79
N GLU A 48 14.28 6.83 18.77
CA GLU A 48 13.82 7.92 17.93
C GLU A 48 12.62 7.57 17.05
N ARG A 49 12.38 6.27 16.80
CA ARG A 49 11.33 5.73 15.92
C ARG A 49 11.33 6.40 14.54
N ARG A 50 12.50 6.48 13.91
CA ARG A 50 12.72 7.22 12.66
C ARG A 50 11.90 6.65 11.51
N ASN A 51 11.96 5.34 11.31
CA ASN A 51 11.32 4.63 10.20
C ASN A 51 9.81 4.61 10.38
N ALA A 52 9.31 4.39 11.60
CA ALA A 52 7.88 4.51 11.88
C ALA A 52 7.33 5.92 11.60
N LYS A 53 8.05 6.97 12.01
CA LYS A 53 7.67 8.37 11.70
C LYS A 53 7.79 8.68 10.21
N ARG A 54 8.82 8.14 9.55
CA ARG A 54 9.02 8.31 8.11
C ARG A 54 7.88 7.66 7.30
N ASN A 55 7.55 6.41 7.60
CA ASN A 55 6.42 5.71 6.99
C ASN A 55 5.11 6.49 7.17
N HIS A 56 4.84 6.96 8.40
CA HIS A 56 3.67 7.80 8.68
C HIS A 56 3.61 9.04 7.79
N ASP A 57 4.70 9.80 7.68
CA ASP A 57 4.72 11.02 6.90
C ASP A 57 4.65 10.74 5.38
N GLU A 58 5.20 9.61 4.91
CA GLU A 58 5.07 9.16 3.52
C GLU A 58 3.63 8.72 3.17
N LEU A 59 2.89 8.16 4.14
CA LEU A 59 1.45 7.86 4.00
C LEU A 59 0.61 9.14 4.06
N ARG A 60 0.96 10.08 4.95
CA ARG A 60 0.35 11.41 5.00
C ARG A 60 0.52 12.13 3.67
N LEU A 61 1.70 12.05 3.05
CA LEU A 61 1.93 12.62 1.72
C LEU A 61 0.97 12.03 0.67
N LEU A 62 0.62 10.73 0.72
CA LEU A 62 -0.38 10.17 -0.18
C LEU A 62 -1.76 10.78 0.04
N VAL A 63 -2.17 10.96 1.29
CA VAL A 63 -3.43 11.63 1.63
C VAL A 63 -3.40 13.07 1.13
N ASP A 64 -2.32 13.79 1.39
CA ASP A 64 -2.16 15.18 0.95
C ASP A 64 -2.14 15.31 -0.59
N ILE A 65 -1.62 14.30 -1.32
CA ILE A 65 -1.72 14.21 -2.79
C ILE A 65 -3.17 14.02 -3.23
N ILE A 66 -3.93 13.16 -2.54
CA ILE A 66 -5.36 12.93 -2.82
C ILE A 66 -6.19 14.15 -2.43
N ASP A 67 -5.80 14.94 -1.42
CA ASP A 67 -6.52 16.15 -1.02
C ASP A 67 -6.10 17.38 -1.85
N GLY A 68 -5.04 17.26 -2.66
CA GLY A 68 -4.52 18.36 -3.45
C GLY A 68 -3.90 19.47 -2.60
N ALA A 69 -3.15 19.12 -1.55
CA ALA A 69 -2.59 20.07 -0.60
C ALA A 69 -1.74 21.16 -1.27
N ASP A 70 -1.90 22.41 -0.82
CA ASP A 70 -1.32 23.61 -1.45
C ASP A 70 0.22 23.62 -1.50
N TYR A 71 0.89 22.84 -0.65
CA TYR A 71 2.34 22.75 -0.62
C TYR A 71 2.91 21.81 -1.71
N LEU A 72 2.06 21.10 -2.44
CA LEU A 72 2.45 20.24 -3.56
C LEU A 72 2.70 21.08 -4.80
N VAL A 73 3.96 21.48 -4.98
CA VAL A 73 4.41 22.32 -6.09
C VAL A 73 5.36 21.51 -6.97
N SER A 74 5.10 21.51 -8.27
CA SER A 74 6.03 20.93 -9.26
C SER A 74 7.31 21.75 -9.40
N ASP A 75 8.35 21.17 -10.00
CA ASP A 75 9.60 21.88 -10.32
C ASP A 75 9.38 23.10 -11.25
N GLN A 76 8.25 23.15 -11.96
CA GLN A 76 7.85 24.26 -12.81
C GLN A 76 7.00 25.31 -12.08
N GLY A 77 6.79 25.17 -10.77
CA GLY A 77 6.01 26.10 -9.95
C GLY A 77 4.49 25.94 -10.05
N GLN A 78 4.00 24.90 -10.73
CA GLN A 78 2.55 24.64 -10.83
C GLN A 78 2.05 23.93 -9.57
N THR A 79 0.96 24.47 -9.02
CA THR A 79 0.18 23.88 -7.93
C THR A 79 -0.91 23.00 -8.52
N SER A 80 -0.69 21.69 -8.58
CA SER A 80 -1.79 20.72 -8.52
C SER A 80 -1.26 19.30 -8.41
N GLY A 81 -1.66 18.63 -7.31
CA GLY A 81 -1.82 17.19 -7.27
C GLY A 81 -2.94 16.72 -8.19
N ILE A 82 -3.00 15.42 -8.41
CA ILE A 82 -3.94 14.62 -9.24
C ILE A 82 -5.32 15.30 -9.42
N ASN A 83 -5.86 15.32 -10.65
CA ASN A 83 -7.23 15.75 -10.88
C ASN A 83 -8.21 14.78 -10.21
N LEU A 84 -8.75 15.17 -9.06
CA LEU A 84 -9.62 14.35 -8.22
C LEU A 84 -11.02 14.12 -8.80
N GLN A 85 -11.34 14.73 -9.95
CA GLN A 85 -12.53 14.39 -10.74
C GLN A 85 -12.33 13.14 -11.61
N GLN A 86 -11.08 12.67 -11.74
CA GLN A 86 -10.76 11.47 -12.50
C GLN A 86 -10.64 10.25 -11.60
N PRO A 87 -10.93 9.05 -12.13
CA PRO A 87 -10.59 7.79 -11.48
C PRO A 87 -9.11 7.74 -11.08
N PHE A 88 -8.83 7.21 -9.90
CA PHE A 88 -7.47 6.95 -9.47
C PHE A 88 -7.39 5.65 -8.67
N VAL A 89 -6.18 5.11 -8.56
CA VAL A 89 -5.86 3.93 -7.75
C VAL A 89 -4.57 4.18 -6.98
N VAL A 90 -4.62 4.07 -5.66
CA VAL A 90 -3.41 4.02 -4.84
C VAL A 90 -2.94 2.57 -4.77
N MET A 91 -1.68 2.28 -5.09
CA MET A 91 -1.19 0.91 -4.99
C MET A 91 0.29 0.78 -4.63
N GLY A 92 0.62 -0.31 -3.96
CA GLY A 92 2.00 -0.65 -3.61
C GLY A 92 2.13 -1.35 -2.27
N ASP A 93 3.38 -1.65 -1.89
CA ASP A 93 3.76 -2.06 -0.54
C ASP A 93 3.83 -0.81 0.34
N LEU A 94 2.74 -0.54 1.06
CA LEU A 94 2.62 0.61 1.95
C LEU A 94 3.35 0.40 3.29
N ASN A 95 3.87 -0.80 3.54
CA ASN A 95 4.58 -1.16 4.76
C ASN A 95 3.80 -0.85 6.05
N ALA A 96 2.47 -0.80 5.98
CA ALA A 96 1.63 -0.44 7.11
C ALA A 96 0.42 -1.35 7.21
N ASP A 97 0.37 -2.13 8.29
CA ASP A 97 -0.80 -2.93 8.68
C ASP A 97 -1.64 -2.13 9.70
N PRO A 98 -2.98 -2.07 9.54
CA PRO A 98 -3.86 -1.26 10.38
C PRO A 98 -4.07 -1.86 11.78
N ILE A 99 -3.73 -3.13 12.01
CA ILE A 99 -3.97 -3.84 13.28
C ILE A 99 -2.65 -4.21 13.95
N ASP A 100 -1.76 -4.90 13.23
CA ASP A 100 -0.50 -5.44 13.72
C ASP A 100 0.72 -4.65 13.19
N GLY A 101 1.93 -4.99 13.63
CA GLY A 101 3.17 -4.36 13.17
C GLY A 101 3.48 -3.01 13.82
N ASP A 102 4.69 -2.48 13.58
CA ASP A 102 5.29 -1.42 14.41
C ASP A 102 5.03 0.03 13.91
N GLY A 103 4.40 0.16 12.74
CA GLY A 103 4.02 1.44 12.15
C GLY A 103 2.95 2.20 12.94
N ILE A 104 2.95 3.53 12.79
CA ILE A 104 1.96 4.43 13.40
C ILE A 104 0.64 4.29 12.64
N LYS A 105 -0.39 3.73 13.30
CA LYS A 105 -1.66 3.33 12.68
C LYS A 105 -2.42 4.47 12.02
N ALA A 106 -2.37 5.66 12.62
CA ALA A 106 -3.04 6.86 12.11
C ALA A 106 -2.72 7.15 10.62
N GLY A 107 -1.52 6.82 10.13
CA GLY A 107 -1.15 7.03 8.73
C GLY A 107 -1.96 6.15 7.77
N ILE A 108 -1.94 4.82 7.98
CA ILE A 108 -2.70 3.89 7.13
C ILE A 108 -4.20 4.02 7.35
N ASP A 109 -4.63 4.28 8.59
CA ASP A 109 -6.04 4.48 8.92
C ASP A 109 -6.60 5.72 8.21
N ALA A 110 -5.84 6.82 8.10
CA ALA A 110 -6.27 8.00 7.35
C ALA A 110 -6.52 7.65 5.87
N LEU A 111 -5.60 6.91 5.25
CA LEU A 111 -5.74 6.50 3.84
C LEU A 111 -6.91 5.53 3.64
N LEU A 112 -7.03 4.47 4.45
CA LEU A 112 -8.13 3.51 4.36
C LEU A 112 -9.49 4.14 4.65
N ASN A 113 -9.52 5.15 5.53
CA ASN A 113 -10.73 5.88 5.89
C ASN A 113 -10.99 7.14 5.04
N HIS A 114 -10.13 7.45 4.06
CA HIS A 114 -10.29 8.60 3.18
C HIS A 114 -11.62 8.58 2.39
N PRO A 115 -12.37 9.70 2.26
CA PRO A 115 -13.69 9.72 1.61
C PRO A 115 -13.68 9.36 0.12
N LEU A 116 -12.59 9.69 -0.58
CA LEU A 116 -12.43 9.37 -2.01
C LEU A 116 -11.94 7.94 -2.28
N ILE A 117 -11.62 7.15 -1.25
CA ILE A 117 -11.20 5.75 -1.40
C ILE A 117 -12.40 4.82 -1.28
N GLU A 118 -12.50 3.85 -2.20
CA GLU A 118 -13.60 2.91 -2.26
C GLU A 118 -13.63 1.96 -1.05
N LYS A 119 -14.64 2.14 -0.19
CA LYS A 119 -14.73 1.48 1.11
C LYS A 119 -14.88 -0.03 1.03
N SER A 120 -15.58 -0.54 0.01
CA SER A 120 -15.76 -1.98 -0.14
C SER A 120 -14.44 -2.73 -0.23
N VAL A 121 -13.40 -2.11 -0.83
CA VAL A 121 -12.04 -2.68 -0.97
C VAL A 121 -11.12 -2.28 0.16
N ALA A 122 -11.22 -1.04 0.68
CA ALA A 122 -10.34 -0.59 1.75
C ALA A 122 -10.56 -1.36 3.05
N THR A 123 -11.82 -1.46 3.49
CA THR A 123 -12.22 -2.00 4.81
C THR A 123 -13.48 -2.87 4.79
N GLY A 124 -14.17 -2.98 3.64
CA GLY A 124 -15.46 -3.66 3.50
C GLY A 124 -15.39 -5.11 3.03
N ALA A 125 -16.47 -5.55 2.37
CA ALA A 125 -16.67 -6.94 1.97
C ALA A 125 -15.76 -7.44 0.83
N LYS A 126 -15.11 -6.52 0.10
CA LYS A 126 -14.22 -6.79 -1.03
C LYS A 126 -12.77 -6.44 -0.70
N VAL A 127 -12.39 -6.40 0.59
CA VAL A 127 -10.97 -6.35 0.97
C VAL A 127 -10.27 -7.54 0.30
N PRO A 128 -9.18 -7.32 -0.46
CA PRO A 128 -8.46 -8.40 -1.13
C PRO A 128 -8.09 -9.50 -0.13
N ALA A 129 -8.47 -10.74 -0.45
CA ALA A 129 -8.30 -11.87 0.45
C ALA A 129 -7.83 -13.13 -0.31
N SER A 130 -7.36 -14.13 0.43
CA SER A 130 -6.94 -15.42 -0.10
C SER A 130 -7.30 -16.59 0.82
N LEU A 131 -7.39 -17.79 0.23
CA LEU A 131 -7.46 -19.02 1.00
C LEU A 131 -6.09 -19.41 1.57
N GLY A 132 -5.00 -19.20 0.81
CA GLY A 132 -3.64 -19.56 1.24
C GLY A 132 -3.20 -18.87 2.52
N GLY A 133 -3.55 -17.58 2.69
CA GLY A 133 -3.26 -16.82 3.91
C GLY A 133 -3.84 -17.46 5.17
N LYS A 134 -5.04 -18.05 5.11
CA LYS A 134 -5.70 -18.74 6.25
C LYS A 134 -4.90 -19.91 6.82
N TYR A 135 -4.07 -20.54 5.99
CA TYR A 135 -3.28 -21.69 6.41
C TYR A 135 -1.82 -21.34 6.69
N LYS A 136 -1.43 -20.07 6.50
CA LYS A 136 -0.07 -19.61 6.75
C LYS A 136 0.19 -19.63 8.25
N ARG A 137 1.21 -20.39 8.65
CA ARG A 137 1.76 -20.34 10.01
C ARG A 137 2.80 -19.24 10.08
N VAL A 138 2.67 -18.38 11.08
CA VAL A 138 3.57 -17.26 11.37
C VAL A 138 4.20 -17.46 12.74
N TYR A 139 5.44 -16.98 12.90
CA TYR A 139 6.18 -17.12 14.15
C TYR A 139 5.61 -16.21 15.26
N GLN A 140 5.37 -14.95 14.91
CA GLN A 140 4.75 -13.99 15.81
C GLN A 140 3.23 -14.13 15.74
N LYS A 141 2.55 -14.17 16.90
CA LYS A 141 1.08 -14.13 16.95
C LYS A 141 0.58 -12.80 16.37
N ARG A 142 -0.47 -12.87 15.55
CA ARG A 142 -1.12 -11.74 14.87
C ARG A 142 -2.58 -11.66 15.27
N ASN A 143 -3.12 -10.45 15.36
CA ASN A 143 -4.54 -10.20 15.64
C ASN A 143 -5.34 -9.99 14.35
N GLY A 144 -4.69 -9.51 13.29
CA GLY A 144 -5.27 -9.32 11.97
C GLY A 144 -5.75 -10.63 11.34
N LYS A 145 -6.74 -10.53 10.45
CA LYS A 145 -7.33 -11.70 9.80
C LYS A 145 -6.34 -12.34 8.82
N PRO A 146 -6.09 -13.67 8.91
CA PRO A 146 -5.11 -14.32 8.05
C PRO A 146 -5.39 -14.31 6.54
N ASP A 147 -6.65 -14.17 6.14
CA ASP A 147 -7.04 -14.17 4.73
C ASP A 147 -6.66 -12.90 3.99
N ILE A 148 -6.55 -11.77 4.70
CA ILE A 148 -6.15 -10.47 4.11
C ILE A 148 -4.64 -10.22 4.22
N TRP A 149 -3.86 -11.17 4.73
CA TRP A 149 -2.41 -11.03 4.77
C TRP A 149 -1.84 -11.05 3.36
N THR A 150 -0.88 -10.16 3.14
CA THR A 150 -0.16 -10.03 1.88
C THR A 150 1.32 -10.36 2.06
N HIS A 151 1.82 -10.40 3.29
CA HIS A 151 3.20 -10.75 3.60
C HIS A 151 3.33 -12.06 4.38
N VAL A 152 4.40 -12.83 4.15
CA VAL A 152 4.66 -14.13 4.80
C VAL A 152 4.80 -14.07 6.32
N SER A 153 5.03 -12.89 6.90
CA SER A 153 5.05 -12.65 8.36
C SER A 153 3.66 -12.41 8.98
N GLY A 154 2.61 -12.47 8.16
CA GLY A 154 1.21 -12.32 8.58
C GLY A 154 0.82 -10.87 8.81
N LEU A 155 1.02 -10.04 7.80
CA LEU A 155 0.64 -8.62 7.79
C LEU A 155 -0.01 -8.29 6.45
N ARG A 156 -0.93 -7.32 6.45
CA ARG A 156 -1.46 -6.65 5.27
C ARG A 156 -0.61 -5.40 5.02
N LEU A 157 0.37 -5.52 4.13
CA LEU A 157 1.31 -4.45 3.80
C LEU A 157 1.09 -3.93 2.37
N ASP A 158 0.50 -4.75 1.51
CA ASP A 158 0.31 -4.46 0.09
C ASP A 158 -1.15 -4.06 -0.17
N TYR A 159 -1.35 -3.00 -0.94
CA TYR A 159 -2.65 -2.39 -1.15
C TYR A 159 -2.88 -2.08 -2.62
N VAL A 160 -4.14 -2.23 -3.03
CA VAL A 160 -4.72 -1.66 -4.26
C VAL A 160 -6.03 -1.01 -3.83
N LEU A 161 -6.07 0.31 -3.85
CA LEU A 161 -7.15 1.14 -3.31
C LEU A 161 -7.69 2.05 -4.41
N PRO A 162 -8.69 1.58 -5.19
CA PRO A 162 -9.37 2.42 -6.15
C PRO A 162 -10.14 3.56 -5.48
N SER A 163 -10.33 4.64 -6.21
CA SER A 163 -11.20 5.73 -5.79
C SER A 163 -12.68 5.36 -5.91
N THR A 164 -13.55 6.19 -5.33
CA THR A 164 -15.01 6.05 -5.41
C THR A 164 -15.58 6.21 -6.83
N HIS A 165 -14.76 6.64 -7.80
CA HIS A 165 -15.12 6.70 -9.22
C HIS A 165 -14.98 5.34 -9.93
N CYS A 166 -14.37 4.35 -9.26
CA CYS A 166 -14.19 3.00 -9.80
C CYS A 166 -15.30 2.06 -9.30
N HIS A 167 -15.92 1.29 -10.20
CA HIS A 167 -16.82 0.22 -9.83
C HIS A 167 -16.06 -1.09 -9.63
N ILE A 168 -16.14 -1.67 -8.43
CA ILE A 168 -15.37 -2.86 -8.06
C ILE A 168 -16.11 -4.13 -8.51
N GLN A 169 -15.47 -4.93 -9.35
CA GLN A 169 -16.00 -6.22 -9.78
C GLN A 169 -15.57 -7.34 -8.84
N ASN A 170 -14.27 -7.47 -8.63
CA ASN A 170 -13.68 -8.54 -7.82
C ASN A 170 -12.35 -8.09 -7.21
N SER A 171 -11.84 -8.85 -6.25
CA SER A 171 -10.54 -8.58 -5.62
C SER A 171 -9.93 -9.84 -5.03
N GLY A 172 -8.62 -9.81 -4.81
CA GLY A 172 -7.97 -10.94 -4.17
C GLY A 172 -6.50 -10.74 -3.88
N VAL A 173 -5.98 -11.65 -3.08
CA VAL A 173 -4.54 -11.86 -2.90
C VAL A 173 -4.20 -13.16 -3.60
N PHE A 174 -3.20 -13.14 -4.48
CA PHE A 174 -2.68 -14.35 -5.10
C PHE A 174 -1.86 -15.13 -4.07
N TRP A 175 -2.57 -15.90 -3.25
CA TRP A 175 -2.02 -16.87 -2.31
C TRP A 175 -2.84 -18.16 -2.43
N PRO A 176 -2.47 -19.05 -3.37
CA PRO A 176 -3.20 -20.29 -3.60
C PRO A 176 -3.26 -21.17 -2.33
N ASP A 177 -4.24 -22.07 -2.26
CA ASP A 177 -4.35 -23.06 -1.17
C ASP A 177 -3.28 -24.17 -1.29
N LYS A 178 -3.10 -25.00 -0.25
CA LYS A 178 -2.05 -26.04 -0.15
C LYS A 178 -2.08 -27.05 -1.29
N LYS A 179 -3.27 -27.37 -1.79
CA LYS A 179 -3.48 -28.35 -2.87
C LYS A 179 -3.64 -27.71 -4.25
N ASP A 180 -3.62 -26.38 -4.33
CA ASP A 180 -3.78 -25.67 -5.60
C ASP A 180 -2.50 -25.86 -6.45
N PRO A 181 -2.61 -26.36 -7.71
CA PRO A 181 -1.47 -26.51 -8.60
C PRO A 181 -0.68 -25.21 -8.84
N LYS A 182 -1.32 -24.04 -8.72
CA LYS A 182 -0.67 -22.73 -8.88
C LYS A 182 0.24 -22.37 -7.71
N ARG A 183 0.24 -23.16 -6.62
CA ARG A 183 1.15 -22.95 -5.48
C ARG A 183 2.62 -22.99 -5.89
N VAL A 184 2.95 -23.69 -6.99
CA VAL A 184 4.30 -23.72 -7.56
C VAL A 184 4.82 -22.33 -7.93
N TRP A 185 3.95 -21.34 -8.18
CA TRP A 185 4.33 -19.96 -8.49
C TRP A 185 4.66 -19.09 -7.27
N ILE A 186 4.55 -19.64 -6.06
CA ILE A 186 4.92 -18.94 -4.81
C ILE A 186 5.86 -19.75 -3.91
N THR A 187 6.31 -20.93 -4.38
CA THR A 187 7.21 -21.82 -3.63
C THR A 187 8.43 -22.19 -4.43
N ASN A 188 9.55 -22.43 -3.74
CA ASN A 188 10.72 -23.03 -4.37
C ASN A 188 10.51 -24.53 -4.68
N HIS A 189 11.52 -25.19 -5.26
CA HIS A 189 11.48 -26.61 -5.61
C HIS A 189 11.23 -27.57 -4.43
N SER A 190 11.45 -27.13 -3.17
CA SER A 190 11.12 -27.89 -1.96
C SER A 190 9.72 -27.57 -1.41
N GLY A 191 8.91 -26.79 -2.12
CA GLY A 191 7.57 -26.38 -1.67
C GLY A 191 7.58 -25.32 -0.57
N LYS A 192 8.72 -24.64 -0.33
CA LYS A 192 8.83 -23.59 0.70
C LYS A 192 8.54 -22.21 0.13
N GLU A 193 7.76 -21.44 0.88
CA GLU A 193 7.48 -20.02 0.62
C GLU A 193 8.60 -19.15 1.20
N THR A 194 9.54 -18.72 0.37
CA THR A 194 10.66 -17.87 0.74
C THR A 194 10.75 -16.66 -0.19
N SER A 195 11.32 -15.55 0.27
CA SER A 195 11.61 -14.39 -0.60
C SER A 195 12.39 -14.79 -1.85
N ALA A 196 13.37 -15.69 -1.72
CA ALA A 196 14.17 -16.21 -2.84
C ALA A 196 13.42 -17.11 -3.83
N ALA A 197 12.19 -17.54 -3.52
CA ALA A 197 11.40 -18.33 -4.47
C ALA A 197 10.79 -17.41 -5.54
N TYR A 198 10.10 -16.37 -5.08
CA TYR A 198 9.46 -15.35 -5.92
C TYR A 198 9.33 -14.04 -5.15
N SER A 199 8.70 -14.09 -3.97
CA SER A 199 8.56 -12.94 -3.07
C SER A 199 8.10 -13.41 -1.68
N ASP A 200 8.46 -12.64 -0.65
CA ASP A 200 7.87 -12.67 0.69
C ASP A 200 6.55 -11.89 0.79
N HIS A 201 6.23 -11.09 -0.22
CA HIS A 201 4.92 -10.49 -0.45
C HIS A 201 4.06 -11.33 -1.41
N ARG A 202 2.77 -11.01 -1.50
CA ARG A 202 1.80 -11.67 -2.36
C ARG A 202 1.09 -10.62 -3.18
N LEU A 203 0.95 -10.92 -4.47
CA LEU A 203 0.30 -10.02 -5.42
C LEU A 203 -1.14 -9.75 -4.96
N VAL A 204 -1.47 -8.47 -4.86
CA VAL A 204 -2.81 -7.97 -4.55
C VAL A 204 -3.41 -7.43 -5.83
N TRP A 205 -4.67 -7.72 -6.10
CA TRP A 205 -5.37 -7.27 -7.29
C TRP A 205 -6.82 -6.87 -6.98
N VAL A 206 -7.34 -5.97 -7.80
CA VAL A 206 -8.72 -5.52 -7.79
C VAL A 206 -9.15 -5.33 -9.25
N ASP A 207 -10.23 -5.97 -9.64
CA ASP A 207 -10.85 -5.76 -10.95
C ASP A 207 -11.79 -4.56 -10.84
N VAL A 208 -11.54 -3.55 -11.67
CA VAL A 208 -12.33 -2.32 -11.73
C VAL A 208 -12.94 -2.12 -13.10
N THR A 209 -14.14 -1.54 -13.12
CA THR A 209 -14.74 -0.96 -14.32
C THR A 209 -14.97 0.53 -14.08
N ILE A 210 -14.76 1.33 -15.10
CA ILE A 210 -14.93 2.78 -15.06
C ILE A 210 -16.07 3.11 -16.01
N SER A 211 -17.05 3.85 -15.51
CA SER A 211 -18.17 4.31 -16.33
C SER A 211 -17.71 5.47 -17.22
N LYS A 212 -18.27 5.52 -18.43
CA LYS A 212 -18.10 6.66 -19.34
C LYS A 212 -18.80 7.90 -18.81
#